data_AF-A0A2A5M965-F1
#
_entry.id   AF-A0A2A5M965-F1
#
_cell.length_a   1.000
_cell.length_b   1.000
_cell.length_c   1.000
_cell.angle_alpha   90.00
_cell.angle_beta   90.00
_cell.angle_gamma   90.00
#
_symmetry.space_group_name_H-M   'P 1'
#
loop_
_entity.id
_entity.type
_entity.pdbx_description
1 polymer ?
#
loop_
_entity_poly.entity_id
_entity_poly.type
_entity_poly.pdbx_seq_one_letter_code
_entity_poly.pdbx_strand_id
1 'polypeptide(L)'
;SSWWVNLFGHCNEKIANAIKKQVNELEHVILAGFTHEPIIKLSARLCEKVGRDFNKCFYADNGSSAIEVALKMSFHYHLNKGLKKNKFLSLSNSYHGETLG
;
A
#
# COMPACT_ATOMS: atom_id res chain seq x y z
N SER A 1 18.36 9.66 -5.08
CA SER A 1 16.98 9.27 -4.75
C SER A 1 16.76 9.32 -3.24
N SER A 2 16.22 10.42 -2.70
CA SER A 2 15.94 10.63 -1.27
C SER A 2 15.40 9.36 -0.61
N TRP A 3 16.25 8.63 0.11
CA TRP A 3 15.97 7.30 0.68
C TRP A 3 15.25 6.30 -0.26
N TRP A 4 15.82 6.09 -1.44
CA TRP A 4 15.35 5.11 -2.44
C TRP A 4 13.95 5.35 -3.03
N VAL A 5 13.26 6.45 -2.71
CA VAL A 5 11.89 6.71 -3.22
C VAL A 5 11.81 7.69 -4.39
N ASN A 6 12.83 8.52 -4.61
CA ASN A 6 12.80 9.50 -5.70
C ASN A 6 13.30 8.89 -7.03
N LEU A 7 12.37 8.52 -7.90
CA LEU A 7 12.62 7.88 -9.20
C LEU A 7 12.85 8.87 -10.37
N PHE A 8 12.26 10.06 -10.30
CA PHE A 8 12.19 11.00 -11.45
C PHE A 8 12.83 12.37 -11.18
N GLY A 9 13.60 12.50 -10.09
CA GLY A 9 14.16 13.77 -9.65
C GLY A 9 13.17 14.62 -8.85
N HIS A 10 13.69 15.66 -8.21
CA HIS A 10 12.86 16.65 -7.51
C HIS A 10 12.19 17.58 -8.52
N CYS A 11 11.05 18.18 -8.13
CA CYS A 11 10.33 19.16 -8.95
C CYS A 11 9.86 18.64 -10.32
N ASN A 12 9.49 17.35 -10.41
CA ASN A 12 8.93 16.78 -11.64
C ASN A 12 7.58 17.45 -11.99
N GLU A 13 7.52 18.17 -13.12
CA GLU A 13 6.35 18.96 -13.52
C GLU A 13 5.07 18.13 -13.65
N LYS A 14 5.17 16.91 -14.21
CA LYS A 14 4.03 16.01 -14.40
C LYS A 14 3.41 15.61 -13.06
N ILE A 15 4.24 15.25 -12.07
CA ILE A 15 3.77 14.88 -10.73
C ILE A 15 3.18 16.11 -10.02
N ALA A 16 3.89 17.24 -10.06
CA ALA A 16 3.44 18.47 -9.41
C ALA A 16 2.08 18.96 -9.94
N ASN A 17 1.87 18.93 -11.26
CA ASN A 17 0.61 19.34 -11.87
C ASN A 17 -0.52 18.36 -11.57
N ALA A 18 -0.26 17.05 -11.53
CA ALA A 18 -1.28 16.06 -11.15
C ALA A 18 -1.75 16.23 -9.70
N ILE A 19 -0.82 16.51 -8.77
CA ILE A 19 -1.16 16.79 -7.37
C ILE A 19 -2.01 18.05 -7.27
N LYS A 20 -1.57 19.17 -7.88
CA LYS A 20 -2.32 20.44 -7.87
C LYS A 20 -3.74 20.27 -8.41
N LYS A 21 -3.90 19.54 -9.51
CA LYS A 21 -5.23 19.28 -10.09
C LYS A 21 -6.12 18.53 -9.10
N GLN A 22 -5.62 17.45 -8.49
CA GLN A 22 -6.43 16.63 -7.57
C GLN A 22 -6.84 17.41 -6.32
N VAL A 23 -5.94 18.21 -5.75
CA VAL A 23 -6.22 19.03 -4.55
C VAL A 23 -7.35 20.03 -4.80
N ASN A 24 -7.48 20.56 -6.02
CA ASN A 24 -8.56 21.48 -6.39
C ASN A 24 -9.89 20.77 -6.71
N GLU A 25 -9.90 19.44 -6.79
CA GLU A 25 -11.08 18.62 -7.13
C GLU A 25 -11.63 17.88 -5.90
N LEU A 26 -10.77 17.18 -5.17
CA LEU A 26 -11.06 16.52 -3.89
C LEU A 26 -9.74 16.18 -3.19
N GLU A 27 -9.49 16.76 -2.01
CA GLU A 27 -8.26 16.58 -1.26
C GLU A 27 -8.21 15.23 -0.52
N HIS A 28 -9.31 14.82 0.10
CA HIS A 28 -9.39 13.54 0.84
C HIS A 28 -10.83 13.14 1.17
N VAL A 29 -11.11 11.84 1.09
CA VAL A 29 -12.30 11.20 1.70
C VAL A 29 -11.88 9.85 2.26
N ILE A 30 -12.46 9.45 3.39
CA ILE A 30 -12.19 8.13 3.98
C ILE A 30 -12.65 7.01 3.03
N LEU A 31 -11.85 5.95 2.86
CA LEU A 31 -12.23 4.78 2.05
C LEU A 31 -13.23 3.81 2.74
N ALA A 32 -13.74 4.18 3.91
CA ALA A 32 -14.73 3.41 4.65
C ALA A 32 -16.13 3.75 4.12
N GLY A 33 -16.63 2.92 3.18
CA GLY A 33 -17.93 3.12 2.55
C GLY A 33 -17.95 4.12 1.39
N PHE A 34 -16.81 4.75 1.07
CA PHE A 34 -16.65 5.64 -0.07
C PHE A 34 -15.49 5.20 -0.97
N THR A 35 -15.47 5.75 -2.17
CA THR A 35 -14.39 5.58 -3.15
C THR A 35 -14.23 6.85 -3.97
N HIS A 36 -13.17 6.93 -4.77
CA HIS A 36 -12.92 8.04 -5.68
C HIS A 36 -12.13 7.55 -6.91
N GLU A 37 -12.23 8.27 -8.02
CA GLU A 37 -11.65 7.82 -9.29
C GLU A 37 -10.13 7.53 -9.23
N PRO A 38 -9.28 8.35 -8.56
CA PRO A 38 -7.84 8.07 -8.45
C PRO A 38 -7.49 6.71 -7.84
N ILE A 39 -8.16 6.29 -6.76
CA ILE A 39 -7.84 5.02 -6.09
C ILE A 39 -8.25 3.82 -6.95
N ILE A 40 -9.35 3.94 -7.70
CA ILE A 40 -9.83 2.91 -8.64
C ILE A 40 -8.82 2.74 -9.78
N LYS A 41 -8.40 3.85 -10.41
CA LYS A 41 -7.41 3.84 -11.50
C LYS A 41 -6.07 3.27 -11.03
N LEU A 42 -5.61 3.66 -9.85
CA LEU A 42 -4.37 3.15 -9.29
C LEU A 42 -4.47 1.65 -8.99
N SER A 43 -5.55 1.20 -8.34
CA SER A 43 -5.76 -0.22 -8.02
C SER A 43 -5.75 -1.10 -9.26
N ALA A 44 -6.49 -0.69 -10.31
CA ALA A 44 -6.55 -1.41 -11.57
C ALA A 44 -5.18 -1.55 -12.24
N ARG A 45 -4.43 -0.43 -12.32
CA ARG A 45 -3.07 -0.42 -12.89
C ARG A 45 -2.08 -1.25 -12.08
N LEU A 46 -2.19 -1.24 -10.75
CA LEU A 46 -1.33 -2.06 -9.90
C LEU A 46 -1.60 -3.55 -10.15
N CYS A 47 -2.86 -3.98 -10.11
CA CYS A 47 -3.25 -5.36 -10.36
C CYS A 47 -2.78 -5.86 -11.73
N GLU A 48 -2.89 -5.03 -12.78
CA GLU A 48 -2.39 -5.35 -14.12
C GLU A 48 -0.86 -5.60 -14.12
N LYS A 49 -0.09 -4.85 -13.31
CA LYS A 49 1.37 -4.94 -13.28
C LYS A 49 1.91 -6.09 -12.43
N VAL A 50 1.23 -6.45 -11.35
CA VAL A 50 1.71 -7.51 -10.42
C VAL A 50 1.31 -8.93 -10.85
N GLY A 51 0.46 -9.06 -11.86
CA GLY A 51 0.06 -10.36 -12.43
C GLY A 51 -1.23 -10.93 -11.85
N ARG A 52 -1.67 -12.07 -12.40
CA ARG A 52 -3.03 -12.61 -12.19
C ARG A 52 -3.31 -13.08 -10.76
N ASP A 53 -2.28 -13.38 -9.99
CA ASP A 53 -2.44 -13.86 -8.61
C ASP A 53 -2.82 -12.74 -7.62
N PHE A 54 -2.69 -11.47 -8.03
CA PHE A 54 -2.98 -10.31 -7.18
C PHE A 54 -4.05 -9.42 -7.84
N ASN A 55 -5.28 -9.49 -7.32
CA ASN A 55 -6.44 -8.81 -7.90
C ASN A 55 -7.17 -7.84 -6.93
N LYS A 56 -6.54 -7.51 -5.80
CA LYS A 56 -7.04 -6.55 -4.80
C LYS A 56 -5.89 -5.70 -4.27
N CYS A 57 -6.19 -4.47 -3.89
CA CYS A 57 -5.27 -3.55 -3.24
C CYS A 57 -5.81 -3.16 -1.86
N PHE A 58 -4.92 -3.10 -0.87
CA PHE A 58 -5.16 -2.47 0.42
C PHE A 58 -4.15 -1.33 0.56
N TYR A 59 -4.58 -0.17 1.03
CA TYR A 59 -3.75 1.02 1.11
C TYR A 59 -3.37 1.33 2.56
N ALA A 60 -2.10 1.64 2.75
CA ALA A 60 -1.53 2.16 3.99
C ALA A 60 -0.67 3.40 3.66
N ASP A 61 -0.41 4.22 4.66
CA ASP A 61 0.28 5.51 4.52
C ASP A 61 1.81 5.38 4.41
N ASN A 62 2.39 4.28 4.88
CA ASN A 62 3.83 4.02 4.83
C ASN A 62 4.17 2.51 4.75
N GLY A 63 5.47 2.22 4.58
CA GLY A 63 5.97 0.85 4.44
C GLY A 63 5.76 -0.04 5.67
N SER A 64 6.02 0.48 6.88
CA SER A 64 5.82 -0.26 8.13
C SER A 64 4.34 -0.63 8.33
N SER A 65 3.43 0.33 8.13
CA SER A 65 1.98 0.11 8.19
C SER A 65 1.53 -0.95 7.17
N ALA A 66 2.09 -0.95 5.96
CA ALA A 66 1.78 -1.97 4.95
C ALA A 66 2.23 -3.38 5.37
N ILE A 67 3.37 -3.50 6.08
CA ILE A 67 3.83 -4.77 6.64
C ILE A 67 2.89 -5.25 7.75
N GLU A 68 2.45 -4.39 8.68
CA GLU A 68 1.49 -4.79 9.71
C GLU A 68 0.15 -5.25 9.12
N VAL A 69 -0.34 -4.56 8.10
CA VAL A 69 -1.53 -5.00 7.34
C VAL A 69 -1.30 -6.40 6.79
N ALA A 70 -0.16 -6.67 6.15
CA ALA A 70 0.15 -7.98 5.59
C ALA A 70 0.23 -9.07 6.67
N LEU A 71 0.85 -8.79 7.82
CA LEU A 71 0.93 -9.70 8.96
C LEU A 71 -0.48 -10.04 9.49
N LYS A 72 -1.33 -9.01 9.66
CA LYS A 72 -2.71 -9.17 10.12
C LYS A 72 -3.58 -9.94 9.12
N MET A 73 -3.45 -9.65 7.82
CA MET A 73 -4.17 -10.39 6.77
C MET A 73 -3.77 -11.87 6.75
N SER A 74 -2.47 -12.17 6.87
CA SER A 74 -1.96 -13.55 6.93
C SER A 74 -2.46 -14.29 8.18
N PHE A 75 -2.35 -13.67 9.36
CA PHE A 75 -2.84 -14.27 10.61
C PHE A 75 -4.35 -14.55 10.54
N HIS A 76 -5.14 -13.57 10.12
CA HIS A 76 -6.60 -13.68 10.08
C HIS A 76 -7.07 -14.67 9.01
N TYR A 77 -6.36 -14.81 7.89
CA TYR A 77 -6.64 -15.85 6.91
C TYR A 77 -6.60 -17.25 7.55
N HIS A 78 -5.56 -17.56 8.32
CA HIS A 78 -5.44 -18.87 8.97
C HIS A 78 -6.48 -19.05 10.09
N LEU A 79 -6.76 -17.99 10.85
CA LEU A 79 -7.81 -17.99 11.86
C LEU A 79 -9.18 -18.34 11.25
N ASN A 80 -9.53 -17.72 10.12
CA ASN A 80 -10.78 -18.00 9.38
C ASN A 80 -10.86 -19.42 8.81
N LYS A 81 -9.73 -20.11 8.70
CA LYS A 81 -9.65 -21.53 8.32
C LYS A 81 -9.62 -22.47 9.53
N GLY A 82 -9.74 -21.96 10.76
CA GLY A 82 -9.64 -22.74 11.99
C GLY A 82 -8.21 -23.21 12.31
N LEU A 83 -7.20 -22.63 11.66
CA LEU A 83 -5.80 -23.01 11.85
C LEU A 83 -5.09 -22.06 12.81
N LYS A 84 -4.39 -22.63 13.80
CA LYS A 84 -3.55 -21.84 14.73
C LYS A 84 -2.16 -21.63 14.13
N LYS A 85 -2.01 -20.61 13.30
CA LYS A 85 -0.71 -20.19 12.73
C LYS A 85 -0.36 -18.77 13.19
N ASN A 86 0.38 -18.69 14.29
CA ASN A 86 0.67 -17.45 15.02
C ASN A 86 2.17 -17.11 15.08
N LYS A 87 2.99 -17.71 14.19
CA LYS A 87 4.42 -17.43 14.09
C LYS A 87 4.73 -16.89 12.71
N PHE A 88 5.61 -15.90 12.67
CA PHE A 88 6.21 -15.35 11.47
C PHE A 88 7.69 -15.71 11.41
N LEU A 89 8.24 -15.79 10.20
CA LEU A 89 9.66 -16.01 9.94
C LEU A 89 10.22 -14.74 9.31
N SER A 90 11.35 -14.26 9.82
CA SER A 90 12.15 -13.20 9.21
C SER A 90 13.60 -13.66 9.08
N LEU A 91 14.39 -12.95 8.28
CA LEU A 91 15.80 -13.23 8.10
C LEU A 91 16.64 -12.34 9.02
N SER A 92 17.76 -12.85 9.51
CA SER A 92 18.71 -12.00 10.24
C SER A 92 19.19 -10.85 9.36
N ASN A 93 19.30 -9.65 9.94
CA ASN A 93 19.64 -8.39 9.26
C ASN A 93 18.62 -7.90 8.20
N SER A 94 17.40 -8.44 8.17
CA SER A 94 16.31 -7.90 7.34
C SER A 94 15.72 -6.60 7.92
N TYR A 95 15.18 -5.75 7.05
CA TYR A 95 14.46 -4.54 7.44
C TYR A 95 13.01 -4.57 6.93
N HIS A 96 12.05 -4.35 7.82
CA HIS A 96 10.62 -4.36 7.50
C HIS A 96 9.86 -3.15 8.07
N GLY A 97 10.58 -2.07 8.40
CA GLY A 97 10.01 -0.87 9.01
C GLY A 97 10.29 -0.76 10.51
N GLU A 98 9.68 0.24 11.13
CA GLU A 98 9.94 0.67 12.53
C GLU A 98 8.76 0.43 13.48
N THR A 99 7.62 -0.05 12.98
CA THR A 99 6.47 -0.37 13.86
C THR A 99 6.67 -1.72 14.53
N LEU A 100 5.87 -2.03 15.56
CA LEU A 100 6.10 -3.20 16.42
C LEU A 100 5.82 -4.54 15.72
N GLY A 101 4.90 -4.57 14.75
CA GLY A 101 4.47 -5.80 14.07
C GLY A 101 3.23 -6.44 14.68
#